data_AF-A0AAE4HBK6-F1
#
_entry.id   AF-A0AAE4HBK6-F1
#
_cell.length_a   1.000
_cell.length_b   1.000
_cell.length_c   1.000
_cell.angle_alpha   90.00
_cell.angle_beta   90.00
_cell.angle_gamma   90.00
#
_symmetry.space_group_name_H-M   'P 1'
#
loop_
_entity.id
_entity.type
_entity.pdbx_description
1 polymer ?
#
loop_
_entity_poly.entity_id
_entity_poly.type
_entity_poly.pdbx_seq_one_letter_code
_entity_poly.pdbx_strand_id
1 'polypeptide(L)'
;MQRTYSLDQAAGLLNIGRNTLTRRLREAGVLGADNLPAGRYRGNTRLVMVATGVYHHPICGWTHYGRTELTDAGLDHVADRLGIAIDHLPTYHARRAGPQAHHAGSTS
;
A
#
# COMPACT_ATOMS: atom_id res chain seq x y z
N MET A 1 -0.11 15.69 -9.85
CA MET A 1 0.14 15.23 -8.46
C MET A 1 -0.33 13.78 -8.38
N GLN A 2 0.50 12.85 -7.87
CA GLN A 2 0.09 11.45 -7.71
C GLN A 2 -0.92 11.34 -6.56
N ARG A 3 -1.95 10.52 -6.72
CA ARG A 3 -2.93 10.29 -5.66
C ARG A 3 -2.32 9.37 -4.61
N THR A 4 -2.56 9.70 -3.34
CA THR A 4 -2.13 8.89 -2.19
C THR A 4 -3.33 8.48 -1.36
N TYR A 5 -3.22 7.32 -0.73
CA TYR A 5 -4.22 6.75 0.16
C TYR A 5 -3.59 6.48 1.51
N SER A 6 -4.24 6.97 2.56
CA SER A 6 -3.88 6.54 3.92
C SER A 6 -4.07 5.03 4.09
N LEU A 7 -3.40 4.43 5.08
CA LEU A 7 -3.57 2.99 5.38
C LEU A 7 -5.03 2.60 5.65
N ASP A 8 -5.84 3.51 6.16
CA ASP A 8 -7.27 3.29 6.39
C ASP A 8 -8.04 3.18 5.06
N GLN A 9 -7.82 4.14 4.16
CA GLN A 9 -8.41 4.13 2.82
C GLN A 9 -7.94 2.93 2.00
N ALA A 10 -6.64 2.61 2.05
CA ALA A 10 -6.07 1.45 1.38
C ALA A 10 -6.69 0.14 1.89
N ALA A 11 -6.94 0.03 3.20
CA ALA A 11 -7.58 -1.13 3.79
C ALA A 11 -9.02 -1.30 3.26
N GLY A 12 -9.77 -0.20 3.13
CA GLY A 12 -11.09 -0.20 2.51
C GLY A 12 -11.07 -0.67 1.04
N LEU A 13 -10.10 -0.19 0.25
CA LEU A 13 -9.95 -0.60 -1.16
C LEU A 13 -9.54 -2.08 -1.32
N LEU A 14 -8.76 -2.60 -0.37
CA LEU A 14 -8.31 -3.99 -0.34
C LEU A 14 -9.30 -4.93 0.37
N ASN A 15 -10.46 -4.42 0.80
CA ASN A 15 -11.49 -5.16 1.53
C ASN A 15 -10.94 -5.94 2.74
N ILE A 16 -10.04 -5.30 3.51
CA ILE A 16 -9.50 -5.84 4.77
C ILE A 16 -9.50 -4.80 5.88
N GLY A 17 -9.40 -5.23 7.14
CA GLY A 17 -9.30 -4.30 8.27
C GLY A 17 -7.95 -3.57 8.32
N ARG A 18 -7.94 -2.28 8.69
CA ARG A 18 -6.74 -1.44 8.82
C ARG A 18 -5.64 -2.07 9.69
N ASN A 19 -6.01 -2.63 10.84
CA ASN A 19 -5.06 -3.29 11.74
C ASN A 19 -4.45 -4.55 11.09
N THR A 20 -5.28 -5.31 10.37
CA THR A 20 -4.84 -6.48 9.60
C THR A 20 -3.89 -6.08 8.47
N LEU A 21 -4.22 -5.02 7.71
CA LEU A 21 -3.34 -4.49 6.67
C LEU A 21 -2.00 -4.07 7.26
N THR A 22 -2.02 -3.26 8.32
CA THR A 22 -0.80 -2.74 8.97
C THR A 22 0.08 -3.88 9.47
N ARG A 23 -0.51 -4.88 10.12
CA ARG A 23 0.22 -6.07 10.58
C ARG A 23 0.86 -6.82 9.42
N ARG A 24 0.09 -7.12 8.36
CA ARG A 24 0.60 -7.84 7.18
C ARG A 24 1.70 -7.05 6.46
N LEU A 25 1.60 -5.72 6.41
CA LEU A 25 2.63 -4.86 5.83
C LEU A 25 3.93 -4.88 6.65
N ARG A 26 3.84 -4.94 7.98
CA ARG A 26 5.03 -5.12 8.84
C ARG A 26 5.67 -6.49 8.63
N GLU A 27 4.86 -7.54 8.62
CA GLU A 27 5.31 -8.92 8.34
C GLU A 27 5.99 -9.02 6.96
N ALA A 28 5.46 -8.31 5.96
CA ALA A 28 6.01 -8.27 4.61
C ALA A 28 7.23 -7.33 4.46
N GLY A 29 7.68 -6.68 5.53
CA GLY A 29 8.82 -5.75 5.57
C GLY A 29 8.57 -4.42 4.84
N VAL A 30 7.31 -4.08 4.57
CA VAL A 30 6.91 -2.79 3.97
C VAL A 30 6.94 -1.68 5.00
N LEU A 31 6.46 -1.98 6.22
CA LEU A 31 6.43 -1.06 7.35
C LEU A 31 7.36 -1.52 8.47
N GLY A 32 7.93 -0.55 9.19
CA GLY A 32 8.61 -0.76 10.46
C GLY A 32 7.65 -0.82 11.65
N ALA A 33 8.21 -1.00 12.84
CA ALA A 33 7.45 -1.00 14.10
C ALA A 33 6.74 0.34 14.35
N ASP A 34 7.30 1.43 13.81
CA ASP A 34 6.79 2.81 13.84
C ASP A 34 5.71 3.10 12.79
N ASN A 35 5.30 2.10 11.99
CA ASN A 35 4.41 2.27 10.83
C ASN A 35 4.96 3.21 9.75
N LEU A 36 6.27 3.45 9.73
CA LEU A 36 6.93 4.15 8.64
C LEU A 36 7.49 3.15 7.62
N PRO A 37 7.77 3.58 6.38
CA PRO A 37 8.30 2.69 5.35
C PRO A 37 9.67 2.16 5.77
N ALA A 38 9.86 0.84 5.65
CA ALA A 38 11.07 0.15 6.05
C ALA A 38 11.84 -0.40 4.84
N GLY A 39 13.13 -0.67 5.05
CA GLY A 39 14.02 -1.27 4.05
C GLY A 39 13.92 -0.58 2.69
N ARG A 40 13.66 -1.36 1.64
CA ARG A 40 13.55 -0.88 0.25
C ARG A 40 12.36 0.05 -0.04
N TYR A 41 11.44 0.18 0.90
CA TYR A 41 10.28 1.08 0.77
C TYR A 41 10.56 2.46 1.35
N ARG A 42 11.58 2.59 2.21
CA ARG A 42 12.04 3.89 2.70
C ARG A 42 12.59 4.72 1.53
N GLY A 43 12.04 5.92 1.35
CA GLY A 43 12.41 6.83 0.27
C GLY A 43 11.88 6.44 -1.12
N ASN A 44 11.16 5.31 -1.25
CA ASN A 44 10.56 4.90 -2.51
C ASN A 44 9.21 5.57 -2.71
N THR A 45 9.24 6.86 -3.03
CA THR A 45 8.06 7.73 -3.21
C THR A 45 7.15 7.31 -4.36
N ARG A 46 7.62 6.43 -5.26
CA ARG A 46 6.78 5.82 -6.29
C ARG A 46 5.75 4.85 -5.70
N LEU A 47 6.07 4.19 -4.58
CA LEU A 47 5.18 3.21 -3.95
C LEU A 47 4.59 3.73 -2.64
N VAL A 48 5.43 4.36 -1.81
CA VAL A 48 5.05 4.72 -0.45
C VAL A 48 5.51 6.14 -0.16
N MET A 49 4.60 6.97 0.34
CA MET A 49 4.87 8.34 0.77
C MET A 49 4.74 8.45 2.29
N VAL A 50 5.50 9.36 2.86
CA VAL A 50 5.35 9.74 4.27
C VAL A 50 4.77 11.14 4.31
N ALA A 51 3.49 11.24 4.66
CA ALA A 51 2.85 12.50 4.95
C ALA A 51 3.26 12.95 6.36
N THR A 52 3.88 14.11 6.48
CA THR A 52 4.27 14.70 7.76
C THR A 52 3.33 15.83 8.12
N GLY A 53 3.00 15.94 9.40
CA GLY A 53 2.24 17.06 9.94
C GLY A 53 2.68 17.43 11.34
N VAL A 54 2.03 18.44 11.89
CA VAL A 54 2.19 18.85 13.29
C VAL A 54 0.82 18.88 13.96
N TYR A 55 0.79 18.52 15.23
CA TYR A 55 -0.40 18.66 16.08
C TYR A 55 0.00 19.25 17.43
N HIS A 56 -0.92 19.92 18.11
CA HIS A 56 -0.65 20.47 19.43
C HIS A 56 -0.96 19.41 20.51
N HIS A 57 0.08 18.82 21.10
CA HIS A 57 -0.04 17.91 22.23
C HIS A 57 -0.16 18.71 23.55
N PRO A 58 -1.12 18.41 24.44
CA PRO A 58 -1.38 19.22 25.63
C PRO A 58 -0.21 19.30 26.61
N ILE A 59 0.71 18.32 26.59
CA ILE A 59 1.88 18.28 27.48
C ILE A 59 3.17 18.66 26.73
N CYS A 60 3.28 18.31 25.44
CA CYS A 60 4.53 18.39 24.69
C CYS A 60 4.56 19.58 23.71
N GLY A 61 3.48 20.35 23.63
CA GLY A 61 3.32 21.43 22.66
C GLY A 61 3.25 20.89 21.22
N TRP A 62 3.69 21.69 20.26
CA TRP A 62 3.69 21.32 18.83
C TRP A 62 4.56 20.09 18.57
N THR A 63 3.92 18.98 18.22
CA THR A 63 4.54 17.68 18.02
C THR A 63 4.42 17.25 16.57
N HIS A 64 5.55 16.86 15.98
CA HIS A 64 5.59 16.33 14.63
C HIS A 64 5.09 14.88 14.59
N TYR A 65 4.40 14.53 13.52
CA TYR A 65 4.04 13.14 13.23
C TYR A 65 4.27 12.81 11.76
N GLY A 66 4.50 11.52 11.50
CA GLY A 66 4.57 10.96 10.16
C GLY A 66 3.50 9.88 9.98
N ARG A 67 2.85 9.87 8.82
CA ARG A 67 1.90 8.83 8.43
C ARG A 67 2.31 8.26 7.08
N THR A 68 2.31 6.94 6.99
CA THR A 68 2.52 6.25 5.72
C THR A 68 1.27 6.28 4.86
N GLU A 69 1.45 6.62 3.59
CA GLU A 69 0.43 6.59 2.55
C GLU A 69 0.94 5.77 1.36
N LEU A 70 0.03 5.10 0.67
CA LEU A 70 0.32 4.34 -0.54
C LEU A 70 -0.07 5.16 -1.76
N THR A 71 0.77 5.16 -2.79
CA THR A 71 0.36 5.66 -4.12
C THR A 71 -0.54 4.64 -4.80
N ASP A 72 -1.12 4.99 -5.94
CA ASP A 72 -1.79 4.04 -6.83
C ASP A 72 -0.90 2.82 -7.15
N ALA A 73 0.37 3.06 -7.53
CA ALA A 73 1.33 1.98 -7.80
C ALA A 73 1.73 1.20 -6.53
N GLY A 74 1.75 1.87 -5.38
CA GLY A 74 1.98 1.24 -4.08
C GLY A 74 0.85 0.30 -3.68
N LEU A 75 -0.40 0.68 -3.95
CA LEU A 75 -1.58 -0.12 -3.67
C LEU A 75 -1.55 -1.42 -4.50
N ASP A 76 -1.31 -1.31 -5.81
CA ASP A 76 -1.19 -2.47 -6.70
C ASP A 76 -0.05 -3.40 -6.25
N HIS A 77 1.10 -2.83 -5.92
CA HIS A 77 2.27 -3.58 -5.44
C HIS A 77 1.99 -4.31 -4.12
N VAL A 78 1.31 -3.64 -3.19
CA VAL A 78 0.93 -4.24 -1.89
C VAL A 78 -0.11 -5.33 -2.08
N ALA A 79 -1.10 -5.15 -2.94
CA ALA A 79 -2.11 -6.16 -3.22
C ALA A 79 -1.47 -7.45 -3.75
N ASP A 80 -0.58 -7.33 -4.74
CA ASP A 80 0.20 -8.44 -5.29
C ASP A 80 1.07 -9.10 -4.21
N ARG A 81 1.83 -8.31 -3.46
CA ARG A 81 2.71 -8.82 -2.38
C ARG A 81 1.96 -9.56 -1.29
N LEU A 82 0.73 -9.14 -0.98
CA LEU A 82 -0.11 -9.74 0.07
C LEU A 82 -1.04 -10.85 -0.47
N GLY A 83 -1.07 -11.09 -1.78
CA GLY A 83 -1.96 -12.05 -2.42
C GLY A 83 -3.44 -11.70 -2.25
N ILE A 84 -3.78 -10.40 -2.24
CA ILE A 84 -5.15 -9.93 -2.03
C ILE A 84 -5.75 -9.55 -3.38
N ALA A 85 -6.90 -10.14 -3.72
CA ALA A 85 -7.71 -9.70 -4.84
C ALA A 85 -8.30 -8.32 -4.53
N ILE A 86 -8.08 -7.34 -5.40
CA ILE A 86 -8.59 -5.98 -5.20
C ILE A 86 -10.08 -5.95 -5.57
N ASP A 87 -10.95 -5.92 -4.55
CA ASP A 87 -12.40 -6.07 -4.69
C ASP A 87 -13.07 -4.81 -5.31
N HIS A 88 -12.50 -3.62 -5.05
CA HIS A 88 -13.01 -2.36 -5.61
C HIS A 88 -11.90 -1.34 -5.87
N LEU A 89 -11.52 -1.18 -7.15
CA LEU A 89 -10.88 0.04 -7.64
C LEU A 89 -11.89 0.79 -8.53
N PRO A 90 -12.02 2.13 -8.43
CA PRO A 90 -12.56 2.88 -9.57
C PRO A 90 -11.75 2.50 -10.82
N THR A 91 -12.43 2.36 -11.96
CA THR A 91 -12.09 1.59 -13.18
C THR A 91 -10.75 1.92 -13.89
N TYR A 92 -9.81 2.59 -13.23
CA TYR A 92 -8.51 2.97 -13.78
C TYR A 92 -7.48 1.81 -13.82
N HIS A 93 -7.69 0.72 -13.06
CA HIS A 93 -6.66 -0.32 -12.84
C HIS A 93 -6.91 -1.66 -13.55
N ALA A 94 -7.97 -1.80 -14.34
CA ALA A 94 -8.29 -3.04 -15.06
C ALA A 94 -7.32 -3.39 -16.21
N ARG A 95 -6.18 -2.71 -16.35
CA ARG A 95 -5.18 -2.98 -17.41
C ARG A 95 -4.04 -3.87 -16.93
N ARG A 96 -4.36 -4.97 -16.25
CA ARG A 96 -3.44 -6.11 -16.12
C ARG A 96 -4.11 -7.47 -15.91
N ALA A 97 -5.33 -7.65 -16.42
CA ALA A 97 -5.93 -8.97 -16.63
C ALA A 97 -5.92 -9.29 -18.14
N GLY A 98 -4.72 -9.50 -18.69
CA GLY A 98 -4.57 -10.19 -19.97
C GLY A 98 -4.38 -11.68 -19.68
N PRO A 99 -5.18 -12.59 -20.26
CA PRO A 99 -4.99 -14.02 -20.05
C PRO A 99 -3.64 -14.44 -20.65
N GLN A 100 -2.73 -14.90 -19.79
CA GLN A 100 -1.55 -15.62 -20.23
C GLN A 100 -1.99 -17.02 -20.66
N ALA A 101 -2.52 -17.09 -21.89
CA ALA A 101 -2.83 -18.34 -22.58
C ALA A 101 -1.49 -19.02 -22.93
N HIS A 102 -1.02 -19.90 -22.07
CA HIS A 102 -0.03 -20.91 -22.43
C HIS A 102 -0.77 -22.16 -22.88
N HIS A 103 -1.19 -22.16 -24.14
CA HIS A 103 -1.61 -23.37 -24.85
C HIS A 103 -0.69 -23.61 -26.04
N ALA A 104 -0.44 -24.90 -26.28
CA ALA A 104 0.22 -25.54 -27.42
C ALA A 104 1.76 -25.67 -27.33
N GLY A 105 2.35 -26.87 -27.42
CA GLY A 105 1.75 -28.15 -27.82
C GLY A 105 2.63 -29.36 -27.53
N SER A 106 1.94 -30.44 -27.15
CA SER A 106 2.33 -31.81 -27.44
C SER A 106 1.82 -32.16 -28.85
N THR A 107 2.66 -32.82 -29.64
CA THR A 107 2.45 -33.58 -30.92
C THR A 107 3.76 -33.38 -31.72
N SER A 108 4.49 -34.37 -32.19
CA SER A 108 4.28 -35.80 -32.40
C SER A 108 5.63 -36.52 -32.39
#